data_AF-A0A7C0U2V0-F1
#
_entry.id   AF-A0A7C0U2V0-F1
#
_cell.length_a   1.000
_cell.length_b   1.000
_cell.length_c   1.000
_cell.angle_alpha   90.00
_cell.angle_beta   90.00
_cell.angle_gamma   90.00
#
_symmetry.space_group_name_H-M   'P 1'
#
loop_
_entity.id
_entity.type
_entity.pdbx_description
1 polymer ?
#
loop_
_entity_poly.entity_id
_entity_poly.type
_entity_poly.pdbx_seq_one_letter_code
_entity_poly.pdbx_strand_id
1 'polypeptide(L)' 'MANLTLKQWILLIIIFLLPMVPNFWAIIELFLKRTSRLYLKTFWLGVVIFIPCLGGLSYLFFGRRMFKEKKDE' A
#
# COMPACT_ATOMS: atom_id res chain seq x y z
N MET A 1 -10.39 -28.46 15.43
CA MET A 1 -10.93 -27.32 14.64
C MET A 1 -11.10 -26.15 15.60
N ALA A 2 -10.35 -25.06 15.42
CA ALA A 2 -10.49 -23.88 16.28
C ALA A 2 -11.86 -23.25 16.05
N ASN A 3 -12.70 -23.21 17.09
CA ASN A 3 -14.01 -22.55 17.03
C ASN A 3 -13.81 -21.06 17.30
N LEU A 4 -13.55 -20.30 16.24
CA LEU A 4 -13.40 -18.85 16.32
C LEU A 4 -14.75 -18.23 16.63
N THR A 5 -14.82 -17.48 17.73
CA THR A 5 -16.01 -16.71 18.11
C THR A 5 -16.27 -15.59 17.11
N LEU A 6 -17.53 -15.16 16.99
CA LEU A 6 -17.94 -14.10 16.05
C LEU A 6 -17.13 -12.80 16.24
N LYS A 7 -16.73 -12.48 17.48
CA LYS A 7 -15.86 -11.34 17.80
C LYS A 7 -14.46 -11.46 17.18
N GLN A 8 -13.88 -12.66 17.16
CA GLN A 8 -12.56 -12.91 16.58
C GLN A 8 -12.60 -12.80 15.05
N TRP A 9 -13.70 -13.22 14.42
CA TRP A 9 -13.93 -13.01 12.99
C TRP A 9 -14.02 -11.54 12.62
N ILE A 10 -14.78 -10.75 13.39
CA ILE A 10 -14.87 -9.30 13.18
C ILE A 10 -13.49 -8.64 13.29
N LEU A 11 -12.71 -9.01 14.31
CA LEU A 11 -11.35 -8.48 14.49
C LEU A 11 -10.43 -8.83 13.32
N LEU A 12 -10.47 -10.08 12.84
CA LEU A 12 -9.72 -10.50 11.66
C LEU A 12 -10.11 -9.68 10.43
N ILE A 13 -11.40 -9.50 10.19
CA ILE A 13 -11.88 -8.69 9.06
C ILE A 13 -11.37 -7.25 9.18
N ILE A 14 -11.44 -6.63 10.35
CA ILE A 14 -10.94 -5.26 10.54
C ILE A 14 -9.44 -5.19 10.29
N ILE A 15 -8.66 -6.13 10.84
CA ILE A 15 -7.20 -6.16 10.69
C ILE A 15 -6.77 -6.36 9.24
N PHE A 16 -7.55 -7.08 8.43
CA PHE A 16 -7.26 -7.26 7.01
C PHE A 16 -7.81 -6.13 6.14
N LEU A 17 -8.99 -5.62 6.44
CA LEU A 17 -9.67 -4.60 5.64
C LEU A 17 -9.00 -3.23 5.80
N LEU A 18 -8.56 -2.90 7.01
CA LEU A 18 -7.92 -1.62 7.34
C LEU A 18 -6.65 -1.36 6.51
N PRO A 19 -5.69 -2.30 6.38
CA PRO A 19 -4.52 -2.12 5.50
C PRO A 19 -4.83 -2.39 4.02
N MET A 20 -5.97 -2.98 3.68
CA MET A 20 -6.39 -3.15 2.28
C MET A 20 -6.68 -1.79 1.62
N VAL A 21 -7.33 -0.88 2.35
CA VAL A 21 -7.65 0.48 1.87
C VAL A 21 -6.40 1.23 1.39
N PRO A 22 -5.32 1.41 2.18
CA PRO A 22 -4.11 2.07 1.72
C PRO A 22 -3.38 1.28 0.63
N ASN A 23 -3.53 -0.06 0.58
CA ASN A 23 -2.98 -0.87 -0.50
C ASN A 23 -3.61 -0.51 -1.85
N PHE A 24 -4.93 -0.45 -1.94
CA PHE A 24 -5.61 -0.04 -3.17
C PHE A 24 -5.35 1.43 -3.51
N TRP A 25 -5.32 2.30 -2.50
CA TRP A 25 -4.97 3.71 -2.71
C TRP A 25 -3.57 3.88 -3.30
N ALA A 26 -2.59 3.10 -2.83
CA ALA A 26 -1.23 3.11 -3.35
C ALA A 26 -1.19 2.71 -4.84
N ILE A 27 -1.93 1.68 -5.25
CA ILE A 27 -2.03 1.24 -6.65
C ILE A 27 -2.60 2.37 -7.52
N ILE A 28 -3.71 2.96 -7.09
CA ILE A 28 -4.38 4.05 -7.81
C ILE A 28 -3.44 5.26 -7.93
N GLU A 29 -2.79 5.65 -6.83
CA GLU A 29 -1.85 6.78 -6.81
C GLU A 29 -0.66 6.52 -7.73
N LEU A 30 -0.08 5.31 -7.70
CA LEU A 30 0.98 4.89 -8.60
C LEU A 30 0.54 4.98 -10.06
N PHE A 31 -0.67 4.51 -10.40
CA PHE A 31 -1.19 4.56 -11.76
C PHE A 31 -1.41 6.00 -12.25
N LEU A 32 -2.08 6.82 -11.45
CA LEU A 32 -2.45 8.21 -11.79
C LEU A 32 -1.25 9.15 -11.81
N LYS A 33 -0.24 8.96 -10.94
CA LYS A 33 0.98 9.77 -10.99
C LYS A 33 1.76 9.47 -12.27
N ARG A 34 1.92 10.48 -13.12
CA ARG A 34 3.01 10.55 -14.09
C ARG A 34 4.28 10.95 -13.34
N THR A 35 5.21 10.01 -13.23
CA THR A 35 6.54 10.27 -12.70
C THR A 35 7.56 10.11 -13.82
N SER A 36 8.60 10.93 -13.80
CA SER A 36 9.76 10.79 -14.69
C SER A 36 10.54 9.49 -14.38
N ARG A 37 10.50 9.03 -13.12
CA ARG A 37 11.24 7.85 -12.65
C ARG A 37 10.41 6.56 -12.78
N LEU A 38 10.29 6.05 -14.01
CA LEU A 38 9.53 4.81 -14.31
C LEU A 38 9.98 3.62 -13.45
N TYR A 39 11.29 3.46 -13.21
CA TYR A 39 11.86 2.40 -12.38
C TYR A 39 11.28 2.39 -10.95
N LEU A 40 11.20 3.55 -10.30
CA LEU A 40 10.69 3.68 -8.94
C LEU A 40 9.20 3.32 -8.87
N LYS A 41 8.44 3.73 -9.90
CA LYS A 41 7.02 3.39 -10.04
C LYS A 41 6.84 1.88 -10.15
N THR A 42 7.56 1.21 -11.04
CA THR A 42 7.45 -0.24 -11.24
C THR A 42 7.88 -1.02 -9.99
N PHE A 43 8.94 -0.60 -9.30
CA PHE A 43 9.37 -1.23 -8.04
C PHE A 43 8.27 -1.15 -6.97
N TRP A 44 7.73 0.05 -6.73
CA TRP A 44 6.66 0.24 -5.75
C TRP A 44 5.37 -0.50 -6.12
N LEU A 45 5.05 -0.55 -7.42
CA LEU A 45 3.91 -1.30 -7.91
C LEU A 45 4.08 -2.81 -7.67
N GLY A 46 5.29 -3.34 -7.92
CA GLY A 46 5.65 -4.71 -7.56
C GLY A 46 5.50 -4.96 -6.05
N VAL A 47 6.07 -4.10 -5.20
CA VAL A 47 5.98 -4.24 -3.73
C VAL A 47 4.52 -4.29 -3.25
N VAL A 48 3.66 -3.43 -3.78
CA VAL A 48 2.23 -3.36 -3.41
C VAL A 48 1.42 -4.57 -3.90
N ILE A 49 1.82 -5.18 -5.02
CA ILE A 49 1.18 -6.40 -5.56
C ILE A 49 1.67 -7.66 -4.84
N PHE A 50 2.98 -7.83 -4.67
CA PHE A 50 3.56 -9.05 -4.10
C PHE A 50 3.41 -9.13 -2.58
N ILE A 51 3.33 -7.99 -1.90
CA ILE A 51 3.15 -7.94 -0.44
C ILE A 51 1.94 -7.05 -0.14
N PRO A 52 0.71 -7.54 -0.37
CA PRO A 52 -0.49 -6.78 -0.07
C PRO A 52 -0.55 -6.43 1.43
N CYS A 53 -1.22 -5.33 1.77
CA CYS A 53 -1.27 -4.72 3.10
C CYS A 53 0.04 -4.04 3.53
N LEU A 54 1.16 -4.77 3.61
CA LEU A 54 2.46 -4.20 4.01
C LEU A 54 3.08 -3.30 2.93
N GLY A 55 2.92 -3.67 1.65
CA GLY A 55 3.38 -2.89 0.51
C GLY A 55 2.63 -1.57 0.40
N GLY A 56 1.31 -1.59 0.56
CA GLY A 56 0.47 -0.39 0.66
C GLY A 56 0.86 0.53 1.81
N LEU A 57 1.06 -0.03 3.01
CA LEU A 57 1.50 0.75 4.17
C LEU A 57 2.88 1.38 3.92
N SER A 58 3.85 0.58 3.49
CA SER A 58 5.21 1.08 3.23
C SER A 58 5.23 2.14 2.13
N TYR A 59 4.39 2.03 1.11
CA TYR A 59 4.23 3.06 0.08
C TYR A 59 3.71 4.36 0.70
N LEU A 60 2.70 4.27 1.56
CA LEU A 60 2.09 5.44 2.17
C LEU A 60 3.08 6.20 3.08
N PHE A 61 3.91 5.48 3.84
CA PHE A 61 4.90 6.09 4.73
C PHE A 61 6.18 6.57 4.02
N PHE A 62 6.75 5.73 3.14
CA PHE A 62 8.06 5.97 2.53
C PHE A 62 7.95 6.30 1.04
N GLY A 63 7.21 5.50 0.27
CA GLY A 63 7.08 5.67 -1.18
C GLY A 63 6.56 7.04 -1.58
N ARG A 64 5.52 7.54 -0.91
CA ARG A 64 4.91 8.83 -1.17
C ARG A 64 5.87 10.01 -0.99
N ARG A 65 6.83 9.89 -0.07
CA ARG A 65 7.89 10.89 0.16
C ARG A 65 8.96 10.83 -0.94
N MET A 66 9.29 9.64 -1.43
CA MET A 66 10.23 9.44 -2.53
C MET A 66 9.72 10.00 -3.87
N PHE A 67 8.39 10.06 -4.05
CA PHE A 67 7.74 10.70 -5.20
C PHE A 67 7.44 12.20 -5.00
N LYS A 68 7.80 12.80 -3.86
CA LYS A 68 7.93 14.25 -3.76
C LYS A 68 9.30 14.58 -4.32
N GLU A 69 9.31 14.91 -5.61
CA GLU A 69 10.47 15.47 -6.29
C GLU A 69 11.05 16.57 -5.40
N LYS A 70 12.36 16.50 -5.10
CA LYS A 70 13.03 17.65 -4.52
C LYS A 70 12.79 18.80 -5.48
N LYS A 71 12.08 19.83 -5.00
CA LYS A 71 12.23 21.17 -5.53
C LYS A 71 13.64 21.56 -5.10
N ASP A 72 14.64 21.16 -5.89
CA ASP A 72 16.01 21.61 -5.66
C ASP A 72 15.98 23.15 -5.80
N GLU A 73 16.28 23.80 -4.69
CA GLU A 73 16.48 25.25 -4.55
C GLU A 73 17.68 25.74 -5.39
#